data_AF-A0A0J9HNP7-F1
#
_entry.id   AF-A0A0J9HNP7-F1
#
_cell.length_a   1.000
_cell.length_b   1.000
_cell.length_c   1.000
_cell.angle_alpha   90.00
_cell.angle_beta   90.00
_cell.angle_gamma   90.00
#
_symmetry.space_group_name_H-M   'P 1'
#
loop_
_entity.id
_entity.type
_entity.pdbx_description
1 polymer ?
#
loop_
_entity_poly.entity_id
_entity_poly.type
_entity_poly.pdbx_seq_one_letter_code
_entity_poly.pdbx_strand_id
1 'polypeptide(L)'
;MLNLSLEKSSSRQVRLYFGLSLIVAIACGIGAFAKAWGQEYLIQDDARSHVVWMLRFLDPELFPNDKIIDYFQSVAPLGYANFYKVFSLLGVSPLLLNQILPTILGVITTGFCFGVCWEILPVPMAGFLSTLLLNQNLWLKDDLITATPRAFFYPLFLAFLYFLLRRSVIGVGIAIALLGGFYPQGVLIAVWVVIVHLFWERKQADPIRNTNDSILITALVIGSFVLFPYVINNSQWGDVINLTQAKTLPEFYPGGRASFFTDKPLDFWLTGDRSGFFPQEWFRKSFIPPQVFAGILLPVLLKYPARFPLAQKISRSVLILPELLLVSTGLFFLAHLLAFKLHHPSRYSQHSLRMIMAIAGGIAVTLILDAIFRKINEKQHKIFFKSALVVLVFLGLCYPSLTNRFPITNNVVGEIPLLYEFFAIQPKDTLIASLTDEVNNIPAFSQRSILVGSEYLLPYHQDYYTGMKQRTEALIKAQYSPNLAEVKRFIQDYKVDFWMIEENALTLEFVQQDDSLKKLSSTATAKVEENLKNGQKPILESLTDRCTVLQFQNYIILDANCLLNS
;
A
#
# COMPACT_ATOMS: atom_id res chain seq x y z
N MET A 1 -41.82 2.16 -7.41
CA MET A 1 -41.81 1.10 -8.45
C MET A 1 -40.50 1.18 -9.23
N LEU A 2 -39.59 0.20 -9.04
CA LEU A 2 -38.37 0.07 -9.84
C LEU A 2 -38.76 -0.48 -11.23
N ASN A 3 -38.84 0.40 -12.23
CA ASN A 3 -38.93 -0.02 -13.62
C ASN A 3 -37.56 -0.61 -14.01
N LEU A 4 -37.41 -1.93 -13.95
CA LEU A 4 -36.17 -2.69 -14.18
C LEU A 4 -35.76 -2.78 -15.67
N SER A 5 -36.23 -1.85 -16.51
CA SER A 5 -35.69 -1.70 -17.86
C SER A 5 -34.32 -1.04 -17.75
N LEU A 6 -33.26 -1.81 -18.02
CA LEU A 6 -31.87 -1.34 -18.04
C LEU A 6 -31.56 -0.47 -19.26
N GLU A 7 -32.51 -0.34 -20.21
CA GLU A 7 -32.26 0.30 -21.51
C GLU A 7 -32.43 1.81 -21.54
N LYS A 8 -33.23 2.40 -20.64
CA LYS A 8 -33.48 3.85 -20.57
C LYS A 8 -33.06 4.36 -19.19
N SER A 9 -31.94 5.06 -19.13
CA SER A 9 -31.47 5.70 -17.89
C SER A 9 -32.08 7.09 -17.76
N SER A 10 -32.91 7.30 -16.74
CA SER A 10 -33.32 8.64 -16.33
C SER A 10 -32.21 9.29 -15.50
N SER A 11 -32.09 10.63 -15.55
CA SER A 11 -31.20 11.38 -14.65
C SER A 11 -31.38 11.01 -13.17
N ARG A 12 -32.61 10.64 -12.77
CA ARG A 12 -32.92 10.17 -11.41
C ARG A 12 -32.29 8.81 -11.10
N GLN A 13 -32.31 7.87 -12.04
CA GLN A 13 -31.65 6.57 -11.86
C GLN A 13 -30.13 6.71 -11.80
N VAL A 14 -29.53 7.53 -12.66
CA VAL A 14 -28.07 7.78 -12.61
C VAL A 14 -27.66 8.30 -11.23
N ARG A 15 -28.35 9.34 -10.73
CA ARG A 15 -28.10 9.90 -9.40
C ARG A 15 -28.28 8.88 -8.28
N LEU A 16 -29.30 8.01 -8.38
CA LEU A 16 -29.53 6.96 -7.40
C LEU A 16 -28.38 5.96 -7.35
N TYR A 17 -28.00 5.37 -8.49
CA TYR A 17 -26.94 4.35 -8.53
C TYR A 17 -25.58 4.94 -8.18
N PHE A 18 -25.30 6.18 -8.60
CA PHE A 18 -24.11 6.90 -8.18
C PHE A 18 -24.10 7.13 -6.66
N GLY A 19 -25.20 7.59 -6.08
CA GLY A 19 -25.34 7.74 -4.63
C GLY A 19 -25.13 6.43 -3.87
N LEU A 20 -25.69 5.32 -4.37
CA LEU A 20 -25.46 3.98 -3.81
C LEU A 20 -23.99 3.56 -3.88
N SER A 21 -23.30 3.85 -4.99
CA SER A 21 -21.86 3.60 -5.11
C SER A 21 -21.07 4.34 -4.03
N LEU A 22 -21.37 5.63 -3.81
CA LEU A 22 -20.69 6.42 -2.77
C LEU A 22 -20.99 5.90 -1.37
N ILE A 23 -22.23 5.49 -1.09
CA ILE A 23 -22.61 4.89 0.19
C ILE A 23 -21.79 3.62 0.46
N VAL A 24 -21.57 2.76 -0.55
CA VAL A 24 -20.72 1.57 -0.41
C VAL A 24 -19.29 1.95 -0.05
N ALA A 25 -18.70 2.94 -0.73
CA ALA A 25 -17.34 3.40 -0.44
C ALA A 25 -17.21 3.94 0.99
N ILE A 26 -18.19 4.75 1.43
CA ILE A 26 -18.24 5.28 2.79
C ILE A 26 -18.41 4.15 3.81
N ALA A 27 -19.29 3.18 3.55
CA ALA A 27 -19.51 2.05 4.44
C ALA A 27 -18.24 1.20 4.63
N CYS A 28 -17.45 0.98 3.58
CA CYS A 28 -16.15 0.33 3.70
C CYS A 28 -15.18 1.13 4.57
N GLY A 29 -15.12 2.45 4.39
CA GLY A 29 -14.31 3.36 5.22
C GLY A 29 -14.73 3.37 6.69
N ILE A 30 -16.04 3.46 6.97
CA ILE A 30 -16.59 3.34 8.31
C ILE A 30 -16.24 1.98 8.92
N GLY A 31 -16.32 0.89 8.14
CA GLY A 31 -15.93 -0.44 8.60
C GLY A 31 -14.46 -0.53 9.01
N ALA A 32 -13.57 0.19 8.32
CA ALA A 32 -12.16 0.25 8.67
C ALA A 32 -11.93 1.07 9.95
N PHE A 33 -12.62 2.21 10.06
CA PHE A 33 -12.58 3.05 11.25
C PHE A 33 -13.19 2.34 12.48
N ALA A 34 -14.24 1.55 12.31
CA ALA A 34 -14.85 0.78 13.39
C ALA A 34 -13.87 -0.25 13.99
N LYS A 35 -12.95 -0.80 13.19
CA LYS A 35 -11.87 -1.68 13.68
C LYS A 35 -10.80 -0.94 14.48
N ALA A 36 -10.69 0.38 14.28
CA ALA A 36 -9.80 1.26 15.02
C ALA A 36 -10.46 1.84 16.29
N TRP A 37 -11.78 1.73 16.42
CA TRP A 37 -12.53 2.40 17.47
C TRP A 37 -12.14 1.90 18.87
N GLY A 38 -11.88 2.84 19.78
CA GLY A 38 -11.51 2.55 21.17
C GLY A 38 -10.04 2.16 21.37
N GLN A 39 -9.21 2.18 20.31
CA GLN A 39 -7.77 1.97 20.40
C GLN A 39 -7.05 3.31 20.36
N GLU A 40 -6.33 3.65 21.44
CA GLU A 40 -5.60 4.92 21.58
C GLU A 40 -4.28 4.90 20.81
N TYR A 41 -3.50 3.83 20.98
CA TYR A 41 -2.21 3.64 20.33
C TYR A 41 -2.38 2.76 19.09
N LEU A 42 -2.90 3.33 18.02
CA LEU A 42 -3.15 2.62 16.78
C LEU A 42 -2.50 3.33 15.59
N ILE A 43 -1.75 2.57 14.79
CA ILE A 43 -1.17 3.07 13.55
C ILE A 43 -1.26 2.01 12.45
N GLN A 44 -1.50 2.45 11.21
CA GLN A 44 -1.38 1.54 10.07
C GLN A 44 0.11 1.18 9.86
N ASP A 45 0.39 -0.09 9.57
CA ASP A 45 1.75 -0.63 9.52
C ASP A 45 2.74 0.19 8.68
N ASP A 46 2.37 0.53 7.44
CA ASP A 46 3.21 1.32 6.53
C ASP A 46 3.29 2.80 6.94
N ALA A 47 2.32 3.31 7.72
CA ALA A 47 2.32 4.69 8.19
C ALA A 47 3.43 4.96 9.22
N ARG A 48 3.91 3.93 9.94
CA ARG A 48 5.10 4.04 10.81
C ARG A 48 6.31 4.57 10.04
N SER A 49 6.51 4.09 8.82
CA SER A 49 7.60 4.50 7.95
C SER A 49 7.28 5.74 7.10
N HIS A 50 6.04 5.87 6.60
CA HIS A 50 5.72 6.85 5.55
C HIS A 50 4.98 8.11 6.04
N VAL A 51 4.55 8.16 7.30
CA VAL A 51 3.78 9.29 7.86
C VAL A 51 4.45 9.89 9.10
N VAL A 52 5.08 9.08 9.97
CA VAL A 52 5.64 9.57 11.25
C VAL A 52 6.63 10.72 11.08
N TRP A 53 7.50 10.67 10.07
CA TRP A 53 8.45 11.75 9.80
C TRP A 53 7.77 13.11 9.53
N MET A 54 6.53 13.12 9.04
CA MET A 54 5.76 14.33 8.74
C MET A 54 5.29 15.06 9.99
N LEU A 55 5.39 14.46 11.18
CA LEU A 55 5.16 15.16 12.45
C LEU A 55 6.07 16.39 12.60
N ARG A 56 7.24 16.39 11.92
CA ARG A 56 8.12 17.56 11.76
C ARG A 56 7.44 18.79 11.15
N PHE A 57 6.32 18.63 10.44
CA PHE A 57 5.54 19.76 9.92
C PHE A 57 4.77 20.51 11.00
N LEU A 58 4.42 19.84 12.11
CA LEU A 58 3.81 20.47 13.28
C LEU A 58 4.88 20.99 14.24
N ASP A 59 5.94 20.20 14.41
CA ASP A 59 7.01 20.47 15.37
C ASP A 59 8.38 20.16 14.73
N PRO A 60 9.07 21.18 14.18
CA PRO A 60 10.34 21.00 13.48
C PRO A 60 11.48 20.44 14.34
N GLU A 61 11.34 20.43 15.67
CA GLU A 61 12.36 19.92 16.58
C GLU A 61 12.28 18.39 16.77
N LEU A 62 11.24 17.74 16.24
CA LEU A 62 11.07 16.29 16.37
C LEU A 62 12.10 15.50 15.56
N PHE A 63 12.59 14.43 16.19
CA PHE A 63 13.53 13.45 15.61
C PHE A 63 14.86 14.07 15.14
N PRO A 64 15.57 14.86 15.95
CA PRO A 64 16.79 15.50 15.52
C PRO A 64 17.88 14.46 15.18
N ASN A 65 18.50 14.59 14.00
CA ASN A 65 19.56 13.69 13.50
C ASN A 65 19.16 12.20 13.36
N ASP A 66 17.86 11.90 13.30
CA ASP A 66 17.35 10.55 13.15
C ASP A 66 17.50 10.05 11.70
N LYS A 67 18.38 9.05 11.51
CA LYS A 67 18.67 8.49 10.19
C LYS A 67 17.48 7.75 9.56
N ILE A 68 16.61 7.15 10.36
CA ILE A 68 15.42 6.45 9.85
C ILE A 68 14.46 7.50 9.28
N ILE A 69 14.16 8.52 10.08
CA ILE A 69 13.23 9.60 9.71
C ILE A 69 13.76 10.38 8.50
N ASP A 70 15.05 10.71 8.47
CA ASP A 70 15.69 11.42 7.36
C ASP A 70 15.66 10.59 6.06
N TYR A 71 15.84 9.26 6.16
CA TYR A 71 15.74 8.37 5.01
C TYR A 71 14.33 8.36 4.42
N PHE A 72 13.32 8.08 5.23
CA PHE A 72 11.93 8.01 4.74
C PHE A 72 11.39 9.35 4.25
N GLN A 73 11.84 10.47 4.82
CA GLN A 73 11.55 11.80 4.31
C GLN A 73 12.18 12.02 2.93
N SER A 74 13.42 11.59 2.71
CA SER A 74 14.14 11.83 1.44
C SER A 74 13.57 11.06 0.25
N VAL A 75 12.94 9.92 0.48
CA VAL A 75 12.35 9.07 -0.58
C VAL A 75 10.87 9.37 -0.84
N ALA A 76 10.26 10.29 -0.09
CA ALA A 76 8.85 10.61 -0.22
C ALA A 76 8.59 11.49 -1.47
N PRO A 77 7.57 11.17 -2.29
CA PRO A 77 7.17 12.03 -3.41
C PRO A 77 6.76 13.42 -2.94
N LEU A 78 7.22 14.47 -3.62
CA LEU A 78 7.02 15.86 -3.20
C LEU A 78 5.54 16.26 -3.12
N GLY A 79 4.71 15.79 -4.05
CA GLY A 79 3.27 16.07 -4.03
C GLY A 79 2.58 15.45 -2.82
N TYR A 80 2.96 14.22 -2.48
CA TYR A 80 2.49 13.54 -1.26
C TYR A 80 2.93 14.27 0.02
N ALA A 81 4.21 14.64 0.13
CA ALA A 81 4.72 15.38 1.28
C ALA A 81 4.03 16.74 1.45
N ASN A 82 3.91 17.51 0.35
CA ASN A 82 3.28 18.83 0.39
C ASN A 82 1.78 18.75 0.69
N PHE A 83 1.09 17.69 0.24
CA PHE A 83 -0.30 17.46 0.58
C PHE A 83 -0.48 17.38 2.10
N TYR A 84 0.28 16.51 2.78
CA TYR A 84 0.23 16.40 4.25
C TYR A 84 0.65 17.71 4.93
N LYS A 85 1.70 18.37 4.43
CA LYS A 85 2.17 19.66 4.95
C LYS A 85 1.07 20.72 4.97
N VAL A 86 0.26 20.84 3.92
CA VAL A 86 -0.84 21.81 3.86
C VAL A 86 -1.84 21.59 5.00
N PHE A 87 -2.19 20.34 5.30
CA PHE A 87 -3.09 20.03 6.41
C PHE A 87 -2.43 20.26 7.78
N SER A 88 -1.14 19.98 7.92
CA SER A 88 -0.39 20.29 9.13
C SER A 88 -0.30 21.79 9.40
N LEU A 89 -0.17 22.62 8.36
CA LEU A 89 -0.25 24.08 8.49
C LEU A 89 -1.63 24.56 8.99
N LEU A 90 -2.68 23.76 8.80
CA LEU A 90 -4.02 23.99 9.33
C LEU A 90 -4.24 23.34 10.71
N GLY A 91 -3.19 22.80 11.34
CA GLY A 91 -3.24 22.17 12.66
C GLY A 91 -3.71 20.71 12.67
N VAL A 92 -3.89 20.08 11.50
CA VAL A 92 -4.29 18.67 11.42
C VAL A 92 -3.06 17.77 11.52
N SER A 93 -3.06 16.86 12.49
CA SER A 93 -1.97 15.89 12.64
C SER A 93 -1.85 14.97 11.43
N PRO A 94 -0.64 14.73 10.89
CA PRO A 94 -0.41 13.72 9.85
C PRO A 94 -0.99 12.35 10.19
N LEU A 95 -0.90 11.91 11.46
CA LEU A 95 -1.45 10.62 11.90
C LEU A 95 -2.98 10.63 11.87
N LEU A 96 -3.62 11.73 12.26
CA LEU A 96 -5.08 11.88 12.17
C LEU A 96 -5.54 11.92 10.71
N LEU A 97 -4.83 12.67 9.85
CA LEU A 97 -5.15 12.71 8.43
C LEU A 97 -5.02 11.32 7.80
N ASN A 98 -3.98 10.56 8.17
CA ASN A 98 -3.78 9.17 7.73
C ASN A 98 -4.97 8.25 8.07
N GLN A 99 -5.66 8.47 9.19
CA GLN A 99 -6.83 7.68 9.57
C GLN A 99 -8.10 8.05 8.75
N ILE A 100 -8.28 9.33 8.42
CA ILE A 100 -9.51 9.83 7.76
C ILE A 100 -9.42 9.72 6.24
N LEU A 101 -8.23 10.00 5.69
CA LEU A 101 -7.98 10.12 4.26
C LEU A 101 -8.35 8.89 3.42
N PRO A 102 -8.17 7.63 3.86
CA PRO A 102 -8.54 6.45 3.09
C PRO A 102 -10.00 6.43 2.63
N THR A 103 -10.92 6.88 3.49
CA THR A 103 -12.34 6.97 3.15
C THR A 103 -12.58 7.99 2.02
N ILE A 104 -11.92 9.16 2.11
CA ILE A 104 -11.99 10.21 1.09
C ILE A 104 -11.44 9.70 -0.25
N LEU A 105 -10.27 9.04 -0.22
CA LEU A 105 -9.67 8.46 -1.42
C LEU A 105 -10.56 7.37 -2.02
N GLY A 106 -11.21 6.53 -1.21
CA GLY A 106 -12.17 5.52 -1.65
C GLY A 106 -13.40 6.13 -2.33
N VAL A 107 -13.93 7.23 -1.81
CA VAL A 107 -15.06 7.97 -2.40
C VAL A 107 -14.67 8.58 -3.75
N ILE A 108 -13.51 9.23 -3.85
CA ILE A 108 -13.02 9.81 -5.12
C ILE A 108 -12.77 8.71 -6.17
N THR A 109 -12.12 7.62 -5.76
CA THR A 109 -11.88 6.43 -6.59
C THR A 109 -13.19 5.88 -7.14
N THR A 110 -14.20 5.78 -6.29
CA THR A 110 -15.55 5.32 -6.67
C THR A 110 -16.20 6.24 -7.69
N GLY A 111 -16.08 7.56 -7.47
CA GLY A 111 -16.60 8.56 -8.39
C GLY A 111 -16.05 8.42 -9.81
N PHE A 112 -14.73 8.37 -9.93
CA PHE A 112 -14.08 8.21 -11.24
C PHE A 112 -14.28 6.82 -11.84
N CYS A 113 -14.30 5.75 -11.05
CA CYS A 113 -14.62 4.41 -11.57
C CYS A 113 -16.03 4.35 -12.17
N PHE A 114 -17.03 4.94 -11.51
CA PHE A 114 -18.37 5.06 -12.06
C PHE A 114 -18.36 5.84 -13.37
N GLY A 115 -17.63 6.95 -13.43
CA GLY A 115 -17.45 7.76 -14.63
C GLY A 115 -16.81 6.99 -15.79
N VAL A 116 -15.71 6.27 -15.55
CA VAL A 116 -15.05 5.43 -16.56
C VAL A 116 -16.02 4.36 -17.08
N CYS A 117 -16.73 3.67 -16.19
CA CYS A 117 -17.70 2.66 -16.60
C CYS A 117 -18.84 3.27 -17.42
N TRP A 118 -19.28 4.49 -17.08
CA TRP A 118 -20.29 5.22 -17.84
C TRP A 118 -19.87 5.56 -19.27
N GLU A 119 -18.60 5.93 -19.48
CA GLU A 119 -18.05 6.18 -20.83
C GLU A 119 -17.95 4.88 -21.67
N ILE A 120 -17.86 3.71 -21.02
CA ILE A 120 -17.82 2.40 -21.68
C ILE A 120 -19.23 1.87 -21.97
N LEU A 121 -20.09 1.85 -20.96
CA LEU A 121 -21.48 1.38 -21.04
C LEU A 121 -22.36 2.34 -20.23
N PRO A 122 -23.18 3.20 -20.86
CA PRO A 122 -23.99 4.23 -20.20
C PRO A 122 -25.24 3.65 -19.50
N VAL A 123 -25.02 2.66 -18.64
CA VAL A 123 -26.02 1.95 -17.85
C VAL A 123 -25.66 2.12 -16.37
N PRO A 124 -26.52 2.77 -15.55
CA PRO A 124 -26.20 3.08 -14.16
C PRO A 124 -25.83 1.85 -13.31
N MET A 125 -26.48 0.71 -13.58
CA MET A 125 -26.19 -0.56 -12.92
C MET A 125 -24.77 -1.05 -13.18
N ALA A 126 -24.24 -0.85 -14.40
CA ALA A 126 -22.87 -1.23 -14.74
C ALA A 126 -21.88 -0.41 -13.91
N GLY A 127 -22.09 0.91 -13.83
CA GLY A 127 -21.31 1.79 -12.96
C GLY A 127 -21.34 1.34 -11.50
N PHE A 128 -22.54 1.07 -10.96
CA PHE A 128 -22.70 0.60 -9.58
C PHE A 128 -21.97 -0.73 -9.33
N LEU A 129 -22.19 -1.74 -10.16
CA LEU A 129 -21.55 -3.04 -9.99
C LEU A 129 -20.04 -2.97 -10.15
N SER A 130 -19.51 -2.20 -11.11
CA SER A 130 -18.08 -1.97 -11.26
C SER A 130 -17.47 -1.32 -10.01
N THR A 131 -18.14 -0.31 -9.44
CA THR A 131 -17.66 0.34 -8.21
C THR A 131 -17.77 -0.54 -6.98
N LEU A 132 -18.82 -1.35 -6.86
CA LEU A 132 -18.99 -2.31 -5.77
C LEU A 132 -17.83 -3.32 -5.76
N LEU A 133 -17.56 -3.91 -6.92
CA LEU A 133 -16.47 -4.87 -7.10
C LEU A 133 -15.10 -4.23 -6.89
N LEU A 134 -14.91 -2.98 -7.32
CA LEU A 134 -13.66 -2.27 -7.09
C LEU A 134 -13.43 -2.04 -5.59
N ASN A 135 -14.40 -1.48 -4.87
CA ASN A 135 -14.27 -1.25 -3.44
C ASN A 135 -13.95 -2.55 -2.70
N GLN A 136 -14.65 -3.64 -3.01
CA GLN A 136 -14.35 -4.94 -2.40
C GLN A 136 -12.89 -5.37 -2.60
N ASN A 137 -12.35 -5.24 -3.82
CA ASN A 137 -10.94 -5.55 -4.07
C ASN A 137 -10.01 -4.63 -3.27
N LEU A 138 -10.28 -3.32 -3.26
CA LEU A 138 -9.42 -2.34 -2.60
C LEU A 138 -9.38 -2.50 -1.08
N TRP A 139 -10.49 -2.92 -0.48
CA TRP A 139 -10.63 -3.13 0.97
C TRP A 139 -10.32 -4.57 1.42
N LEU A 140 -10.09 -5.49 0.47
CA LEU A 140 -9.50 -6.83 0.70
C LEU A 140 -7.96 -6.83 0.71
N LYS A 141 -7.35 -5.69 0.41
CA LYS A 141 -5.92 -5.41 0.54
C LYS A 141 -5.77 -4.16 1.40
N ASP A 142 -4.60 -3.96 1.97
CA ASP A 142 -4.27 -2.84 2.84
C ASP A 142 -3.76 -1.60 2.07
N ASP A 143 -3.71 -1.59 0.73
CA ASP A 143 -3.11 -0.49 -0.02
C ASP A 143 -3.84 0.86 0.20
N LEU A 144 -5.18 0.87 0.11
CA LEU A 144 -5.97 2.11 0.22
C LEU A 144 -5.99 2.66 1.65
N ILE A 145 -6.12 1.78 2.65
CA ILE A 145 -6.15 2.13 4.08
C ILE A 145 -4.83 2.76 4.55
N THR A 146 -3.71 2.48 3.87
CA THR A 146 -2.42 3.07 4.26
C THR A 146 -2.37 4.58 4.15
N ALA A 147 -3.16 5.20 3.27
CA ALA A 147 -3.05 6.63 2.91
C ALA A 147 -1.61 7.09 2.56
N THR A 148 -0.72 6.16 2.20
CA THR A 148 0.65 6.42 1.73
C THR A 148 0.65 6.69 0.21
N PRO A 149 1.79 7.02 -0.45
CA PRO A 149 1.86 7.26 -1.89
C PRO A 149 1.05 6.29 -2.77
N ARG A 150 1.08 5.00 -2.45
CA ARG A 150 0.37 3.95 -3.21
C ARG A 150 -1.15 4.11 -3.18
N ALA A 151 -1.73 4.65 -2.10
CA ALA A 151 -3.17 4.80 -1.95
C ALA A 151 -3.74 5.82 -2.96
N PHE A 152 -2.94 6.83 -3.31
CA PHE A 152 -3.31 7.87 -4.28
C PHE A 152 -3.32 7.39 -5.72
N PHE A 153 -2.71 6.22 -6.03
CA PHE A 153 -2.72 5.68 -7.38
C PHE A 153 -4.14 5.48 -7.92
N TYR A 154 -5.04 4.87 -7.14
CA TYR A 154 -6.38 4.53 -7.62
C TYR A 154 -7.24 5.76 -8.01
N PRO A 155 -7.43 6.78 -7.15
CA PRO A 155 -8.25 7.94 -7.53
C PRO A 155 -7.63 8.72 -8.69
N LEU A 156 -6.31 8.91 -8.70
CA LEU A 156 -5.63 9.69 -9.73
C LEU A 156 -5.58 8.96 -11.08
N PHE A 157 -5.35 7.64 -11.07
CA PHE A 157 -5.28 6.86 -12.30
C PHE A 157 -6.67 6.67 -12.93
N LEU A 158 -7.72 6.48 -12.13
CA LEU A 158 -9.09 6.45 -12.66
C LEU A 158 -9.54 7.83 -13.16
N ALA A 159 -9.10 8.92 -12.51
CA ALA A 159 -9.29 10.27 -13.05
C ALA A 159 -8.61 10.43 -14.41
N PHE A 160 -7.37 9.97 -14.54
CA PHE A 160 -6.64 9.92 -15.81
C PHE A 160 -7.44 9.15 -16.88
N LEU A 161 -7.89 7.93 -16.59
CA LEU A 161 -8.69 7.14 -17.55
C LEU A 161 -9.98 7.87 -17.93
N TYR A 162 -10.69 8.45 -16.96
CA TYR A 162 -11.91 9.20 -17.21
C TYR A 162 -11.68 10.38 -18.16
N PHE A 163 -10.64 11.19 -17.90
CA PHE A 163 -10.31 12.34 -18.74
C PHE A 163 -9.76 11.94 -20.12
N LEU A 164 -9.02 10.83 -20.20
CA LEU A 164 -8.56 10.28 -21.47
C LEU A 164 -9.74 9.87 -22.35
N LEU A 165 -10.71 9.12 -21.80
CA LEU A 165 -11.92 8.71 -22.52
C LEU A 165 -12.77 9.91 -22.96
N ARG A 166 -12.76 11.00 -22.19
CA ARG A 166 -13.42 12.27 -22.53
C ARG A 166 -12.61 13.20 -23.43
N ARG A 167 -11.40 12.82 -23.84
CA ARG A 167 -10.49 13.64 -24.65
C ARG A 167 -10.12 14.98 -24.01
N SER A 168 -10.12 15.06 -22.68
CA SER A 168 -9.76 16.28 -21.97
C SER A 168 -8.23 16.40 -21.85
N VAL A 169 -7.63 17.22 -22.71
CA VAL A 169 -6.17 17.49 -22.69
C VAL A 169 -5.72 17.98 -21.31
N ILE A 170 -6.43 18.97 -20.76
CA ILE A 170 -6.12 19.56 -19.45
C ILE A 170 -6.31 18.52 -18.34
N GLY A 171 -7.40 17.75 -18.38
CA GLY A 171 -7.68 16.72 -17.37
C GLY A 171 -6.61 15.61 -17.38
N VAL A 172 -6.17 15.16 -18.56
CA VAL A 172 -5.08 14.19 -18.70
C VAL A 172 -3.77 14.77 -18.14
N GLY A 173 -3.44 16.01 -18.49
CA GLY A 173 -2.22 16.66 -18.02
C GLY A 173 -2.18 16.83 -16.50
N ILE A 174 -3.28 17.30 -15.90
CA ILE A 174 -3.40 17.41 -14.43
C ILE A 174 -3.30 16.04 -13.77
N ALA A 175 -3.99 15.01 -14.29
CA ALA A 175 -3.94 13.69 -13.70
C ALA A 175 -2.53 13.06 -13.77
N ILE A 176 -1.81 13.23 -14.88
CA ILE A 176 -0.41 12.78 -15.00
C ILE A 176 0.51 13.56 -14.06
N ALA A 177 0.33 14.88 -13.93
CA ALA A 177 1.12 15.69 -13.02
C ALA A 177 0.92 15.26 -11.55
N LEU A 178 -0.33 15.03 -11.15
CA LEU A 178 -0.66 14.51 -9.82
C LEU A 178 -0.12 13.09 -9.62
N LEU A 179 -0.22 12.20 -10.61
CA LEU A 179 0.43 10.88 -10.53
C LEU A 179 1.94 11.01 -10.31
N GLY A 180 2.63 11.90 -11.01
CA GLY A 180 4.06 12.14 -10.79
C GLY A 180 4.39 12.70 -9.40
N GLY A 181 3.51 13.53 -8.86
CA GLY A 181 3.68 14.12 -7.52
C GLY A 181 3.41 13.15 -6.37
N PHE A 182 2.52 12.18 -6.54
CA PHE A 182 2.08 11.27 -5.47
C PHE A 182 2.57 9.84 -5.65
N TYR A 183 2.59 9.31 -6.88
CA TYR A 183 2.96 7.92 -7.18
C TYR A 183 3.62 7.79 -8.57
N PRO A 184 4.92 8.13 -8.70
CA PRO A 184 5.60 8.30 -10.00
C PRO A 184 5.51 7.10 -10.94
N GLN A 185 5.51 5.88 -10.39
CA GLN A 185 5.36 4.62 -11.15
C GLN A 185 4.13 4.66 -12.07
N GLY A 186 3.04 5.29 -11.62
CA GLY A 186 1.78 5.37 -12.36
C GLY A 186 1.86 6.21 -13.64
N VAL A 187 2.83 7.13 -13.71
CA VAL A 187 3.06 7.98 -14.90
C VAL A 187 3.47 7.12 -16.10
N LEU A 188 4.33 6.12 -15.88
CA LEU A 188 4.76 5.22 -16.95
C LEU A 188 3.56 4.47 -17.55
N ILE A 189 2.68 3.95 -16.70
CA ILE A 189 1.44 3.28 -17.14
C ILE A 189 0.58 4.27 -17.94
N ALA A 190 0.35 5.47 -17.40
CA ALA A 190 -0.50 6.47 -18.04
C ALA A 190 0.01 6.89 -19.43
N VAL A 191 1.31 7.22 -19.55
CA VAL A 191 1.92 7.63 -20.82
C VAL A 191 1.84 6.50 -21.86
N TRP A 192 2.19 5.27 -21.49
CA TRP A 192 2.12 4.14 -22.43
C TRP A 192 0.68 3.79 -22.82
N VAL A 193 -0.29 3.93 -21.91
CA VAL A 193 -1.72 3.80 -22.24
C VAL A 193 -2.13 4.86 -23.26
N VAL A 194 -1.73 6.13 -23.11
CA VAL A 194 -2.01 7.17 -24.13
C VAL A 194 -1.42 6.79 -25.48
N ILE A 195 -0.16 6.34 -25.52
CA ILE A 195 0.51 5.95 -26.77
C ILE A 195 -0.26 4.82 -27.46
N VAL A 196 -0.57 3.73 -26.74
CA VAL A 196 -1.27 2.57 -27.30
C VAL A 196 -2.69 2.93 -27.73
N HIS A 197 -3.42 3.64 -26.89
CA HIS A 197 -4.81 4.05 -27.15
C HIS A 197 -4.90 4.90 -28.42
N LEU A 198 -4.08 5.95 -28.54
CA LEU A 198 -4.10 6.82 -29.71
C LEU A 198 -3.57 6.12 -30.97
N PHE A 199 -2.61 5.21 -30.85
CA PHE A 199 -2.14 4.41 -31.97
C PHE A 199 -3.25 3.51 -32.54
N TRP A 200 -3.98 2.81 -31.66
CA TRP A 200 -5.04 1.89 -32.06
C TRP A 200 -6.25 2.62 -32.65
N GLU A 201 -6.55 3.80 -32.12
CA GLU A 201 -7.59 4.66 -32.68
C GLU A 201 -7.23 5.22 -34.05
N ARG A 202 -5.99 5.69 -34.26
CA ARG A 202 -5.55 6.18 -35.58
C ARG A 202 -5.64 5.11 -36.66
N LYS A 203 -5.34 3.85 -36.34
CA LYS A 203 -5.51 2.72 -37.27
C LYS A 203 -6.96 2.50 -37.71
N GLN A 204 -7.94 3.01 -36.96
CA GLN A 204 -9.36 2.77 -37.17
C GLN A 204 -10.15 4.04 -37.52
N ALA A 205 -9.50 5.21 -37.58
CA ALA A 205 -10.13 6.49 -37.85
C ALA A 205 -9.81 7.00 -39.26
N ASP A 206 -10.73 7.79 -39.83
CA ASP A 206 -10.50 8.49 -41.09
C ASP A 206 -9.37 9.53 -40.95
N PRO A 207 -8.45 9.67 -41.92
CA PRO A 207 -7.25 10.51 -41.82
C PRO A 207 -7.48 12.01 -41.54
N ILE A 208 -8.69 12.52 -41.76
CA ILE A 208 -9.00 13.95 -41.89
C ILE A 208 -9.32 14.60 -40.51
N ARG A 209 -9.52 13.83 -39.45
CA ARG A 209 -10.07 14.32 -38.16
C ARG A 209 -9.12 14.12 -36.97
N ASN A 210 -7.84 14.44 -37.12
CA ASN A 210 -6.82 14.13 -36.12
C ASN A 210 -6.48 15.32 -35.20
N THR A 211 -7.27 15.53 -34.14
CA THR A 211 -7.01 16.49 -33.05
C THR A 211 -6.38 15.85 -31.80
N ASN A 212 -5.93 14.59 -31.88
CA ASN A 212 -5.48 13.82 -30.71
C ASN A 212 -4.00 14.02 -30.34
N ASP A 213 -3.25 14.74 -31.16
CA ASP A 213 -1.81 14.97 -30.98
C ASP A 213 -1.54 15.79 -29.70
N SER A 214 -2.43 16.70 -29.34
CA SER A 214 -2.30 17.50 -28.11
C SER A 214 -2.32 16.64 -26.85
N ILE A 215 -3.11 15.55 -26.80
CA ILE A 215 -3.14 14.64 -25.65
C ILE A 215 -1.82 13.88 -25.54
N LEU A 216 -1.30 13.37 -26.67
CA LEU A 216 -0.03 12.67 -26.71
C LEU A 216 1.12 13.58 -26.28
N ILE A 217 1.20 14.79 -26.87
CA ILE A 217 2.22 15.79 -26.54
C ILE A 217 2.13 16.15 -25.05
N THR A 218 0.93 16.41 -24.53
CA THR A 218 0.72 16.73 -23.12
C THR A 218 1.20 15.60 -22.21
N ALA A 219 0.85 14.35 -22.53
CA ALA A 219 1.28 13.19 -21.75
C ALA A 219 2.81 13.00 -21.77
N LEU A 220 3.45 13.16 -22.93
CA LEU A 220 4.90 13.05 -23.07
C LEU A 220 5.64 14.18 -22.36
N VAL A 221 5.21 15.43 -22.53
CA VAL A 221 5.84 16.61 -21.93
C VAL A 221 5.70 16.58 -20.42
N ILE A 222 4.48 16.45 -19.90
CA ILE A 222 4.24 16.44 -18.45
C ILE A 222 4.85 15.18 -17.83
N GLY A 223 4.67 14.02 -18.47
CA GLY A 223 5.25 12.75 -18.00
C GLY A 223 6.76 12.82 -17.89
N SER A 224 7.44 13.36 -18.90
CA SER A 224 8.89 13.55 -18.86
C SER A 224 9.30 14.55 -17.78
N PHE A 225 8.59 15.67 -17.67
CA PHE A 225 8.87 16.72 -16.68
C PHE A 225 8.77 16.20 -15.24
N VAL A 226 7.71 15.44 -14.90
CA VAL A 226 7.54 14.93 -13.53
C VAL A 226 8.44 13.75 -13.21
N LEU A 227 8.85 12.96 -14.20
CA LEU A 227 9.79 11.86 -14.01
C LEU A 227 11.26 12.32 -14.01
N PHE A 228 11.56 13.47 -14.60
CA PHE A 228 12.93 13.99 -14.72
C PHE A 228 13.69 14.05 -13.38
N PRO A 229 13.13 14.58 -12.27
CA PRO A 229 13.82 14.60 -10.98
C PRO A 229 14.25 13.20 -10.50
N TYR A 230 13.45 12.16 -10.77
CA TYR A 230 13.75 10.79 -10.33
C TYR A 230 14.87 10.14 -11.14
N VAL A 231 15.20 10.67 -12.32
CA VAL A 231 16.29 10.19 -13.18
C VAL A 231 17.61 10.88 -12.84
N ILE A 232 17.57 12.16 -12.46
CA ILE A 232 18.77 12.96 -12.22
C ILE A 232 19.21 13.04 -10.75
N ASN A 233 18.30 12.77 -9.81
CA ASN A 233 18.60 12.95 -8.40
C ASN A 233 19.34 11.72 -7.87
N ASN A 234 20.61 11.90 -7.49
CA ASN A 234 21.37 10.89 -6.79
C ASN A 234 20.93 10.87 -5.33
N SER A 235 20.52 9.69 -4.85
CA SER A 235 20.18 9.53 -3.45
C SER A 235 21.41 9.71 -2.58
N GLN A 236 21.31 10.51 -1.52
CA GLN A 236 22.36 10.63 -0.50
C GLN A 236 22.56 9.32 0.30
N TRP A 237 21.69 8.33 0.09
CA TRP A 237 21.68 7.05 0.76
C TRP A 237 22.27 5.91 -0.08
N GLY A 238 23.00 6.26 -1.14
CA GLY A 238 23.63 5.33 -2.07
C GLY A 238 22.71 4.90 -3.21
N ASP A 239 23.23 4.11 -4.13
CA ASP A 239 22.48 3.62 -5.27
C ASP A 239 21.40 2.61 -4.87
N VAL A 240 20.33 2.56 -5.66
CA VAL A 240 19.34 1.50 -5.57
C VAL A 240 20.01 0.16 -5.86
N ILE A 241 19.72 -0.83 -5.01
CA ILE A 241 20.28 -2.18 -5.10
C ILE A 241 20.03 -2.81 -6.47
N ASN A 242 21.05 -3.49 -7.02
CA ASN A 242 20.91 -4.23 -8.27
C ASN A 242 20.54 -5.70 -8.03
N LEU A 243 20.16 -6.40 -9.11
CA LEU A 243 19.74 -7.80 -9.05
C LEU A 243 20.78 -8.75 -8.44
N THR A 244 22.06 -8.57 -8.78
CA THR A 244 23.14 -9.44 -8.31
C THR A 244 23.34 -9.28 -6.81
N GLN A 245 23.32 -8.04 -6.31
CA GLN A 245 23.41 -7.75 -4.87
C GLN A 245 22.16 -8.23 -4.11
N ALA A 246 20.96 -8.02 -4.65
CA ALA A 246 19.73 -8.44 -3.99
C ALA A 246 19.69 -9.96 -3.77
N LYS A 247 20.25 -10.75 -4.69
CA LYS A 247 20.35 -12.22 -4.56
C LYS A 247 21.29 -12.69 -3.45
N THR A 248 22.20 -11.85 -2.97
CA THR A 248 23.11 -12.22 -1.87
C THR A 248 22.55 -11.89 -0.49
N LEU A 249 21.42 -11.18 -0.42
CA LEU A 249 20.86 -10.66 0.82
C LEU A 249 19.65 -11.50 1.28
N PRO A 250 19.64 -12.05 2.50
CA PRO A 250 18.54 -12.86 3.01
C PRO A 250 17.22 -12.09 3.11
N GLU A 251 17.27 -10.76 3.20
CA GLU A 251 16.10 -9.88 3.29
C GLU A 251 15.17 -9.97 2.06
N PHE A 252 15.71 -10.40 0.91
CA PHE A 252 14.94 -10.60 -0.32
C PHE A 252 14.39 -12.02 -0.47
N TYR A 253 14.62 -12.92 0.47
CA TYR A 253 14.12 -14.31 0.46
C TYR A 253 12.94 -14.49 1.42
N PRO A 254 12.25 -15.65 1.43
CA PRO A 254 11.12 -15.89 2.34
C PRO A 254 11.51 -15.66 3.81
N GLY A 255 10.71 -14.89 4.54
CA GLY A 255 10.98 -14.51 5.93
C GLY A 255 11.73 -13.17 6.09
N GLY A 256 12.33 -12.65 5.02
CA GLY A 256 12.98 -11.33 5.01
C GLY A 256 12.01 -10.15 4.84
N ARG A 257 12.40 -8.97 5.36
CA ARG A 257 11.58 -7.73 5.36
C ARG A 257 11.13 -7.30 3.95
N ALA A 258 11.98 -7.51 2.95
CA ALA A 258 11.79 -7.11 1.55
C ALA A 258 11.65 -8.31 0.60
N SER A 259 11.11 -9.44 1.11
CA SER A 259 10.98 -10.69 0.35
C SER A 259 10.47 -10.46 -1.09
N PHE A 260 11.25 -10.96 -2.04
CA PHE A 260 11.07 -10.80 -3.48
C PHE A 260 11.34 -12.11 -4.22
N PHE A 261 12.44 -12.80 -3.89
CA PHE A 261 12.77 -14.12 -4.43
C PHE A 261 12.08 -15.24 -3.65
N THR A 262 11.82 -16.33 -4.35
CA THR A 262 11.26 -17.57 -3.78
C THR A 262 11.73 -18.74 -4.62
N ASP A 263 11.93 -19.90 -3.98
CA ASP A 263 12.33 -21.13 -4.65
C ASP A 263 11.19 -21.75 -5.49
N LYS A 264 9.99 -21.17 -5.42
CA LYS A 264 8.79 -21.61 -6.15
C LYS A 264 8.58 -20.73 -7.39
N PRO A 265 8.93 -21.19 -8.61
CA PRO A 265 8.90 -20.35 -9.80
C PRO A 265 7.50 -19.80 -10.13
N LEU A 266 6.46 -20.61 -9.91
CA LEU A 266 5.08 -20.18 -10.12
C LEU A 266 4.68 -19.07 -9.15
N ASP A 267 5.10 -19.16 -7.88
CA ASP A 267 4.83 -18.09 -6.91
C ASP A 267 5.58 -16.82 -7.30
N PHE A 268 6.85 -16.94 -7.69
CA PHE A 268 7.65 -15.79 -8.12
C PHE A 268 6.96 -14.99 -9.23
N TRP A 269 6.50 -15.65 -10.28
CA TRP A 269 5.89 -14.99 -11.44
C TRP A 269 4.41 -14.63 -11.27
N LEU A 270 3.63 -15.40 -10.51
CA LEU A 270 2.17 -15.28 -10.49
C LEU A 270 1.62 -14.67 -9.20
N THR A 271 2.12 -15.06 -8.02
CA THR A 271 1.44 -14.78 -6.73
C THR A 271 2.31 -14.08 -5.68
N GLY A 272 3.57 -13.80 -6.00
CA GLY A 272 4.50 -13.06 -5.15
C GLY A 272 3.99 -11.64 -4.88
N ASP A 273 4.15 -11.14 -3.66
CA ASP A 273 3.65 -9.81 -3.26
C ASP A 273 4.33 -8.69 -4.05
N ARG A 274 5.64 -8.80 -4.27
CA ARG A 274 6.46 -7.82 -5.02
C ARG A 274 6.80 -8.25 -6.45
N SER A 275 6.95 -9.55 -6.70
CA SER A 275 7.34 -10.10 -8.00
C SER A 275 6.15 -10.57 -8.85
N GLY A 276 5.02 -10.93 -8.24
CA GLY A 276 3.94 -11.65 -8.90
C GLY A 276 3.03 -10.78 -9.77
N PHE A 277 2.54 -11.37 -10.86
CA PHE A 277 1.65 -10.72 -11.82
C PHE A 277 0.27 -10.45 -11.24
N PHE A 278 -0.33 -11.42 -10.55
CA PHE A 278 -1.69 -11.31 -10.05
C PHE A 278 -1.77 -10.76 -8.63
N PRO A 279 -2.85 -10.02 -8.29
CA PRO A 279 -3.15 -9.64 -6.92
C PRO A 279 -3.14 -10.85 -5.98
N GLN A 280 -2.29 -10.79 -4.97
CA GLN A 280 -2.05 -11.92 -4.08
C GLN A 280 -3.32 -12.35 -3.31
N GLU A 281 -4.17 -11.39 -2.95
CA GLU A 281 -5.42 -11.63 -2.23
C GLU A 281 -6.43 -12.47 -3.04
N TRP A 282 -6.26 -12.61 -4.36
CA TRP A 282 -7.09 -13.47 -5.20
C TRP A 282 -6.80 -14.96 -5.03
N PHE A 283 -5.62 -15.31 -4.50
CA PHE A 283 -5.16 -16.71 -4.43
C PHE A 283 -4.80 -17.15 -3.01
N ARG A 284 -4.24 -16.26 -2.18
CA ARG A 284 -3.74 -16.65 -0.84
C ARG A 284 -4.77 -16.54 0.28
N LYS A 285 -5.77 -15.66 0.15
CA LYS A 285 -6.60 -15.22 1.29
C LYS A 285 -8.10 -15.45 1.11
N SER A 286 -8.56 -15.89 -0.07
CA SER A 286 -9.98 -16.15 -0.37
C SER A 286 -10.13 -17.04 -1.61
N PHE A 287 -11.32 -17.59 -1.84
CA PHE A 287 -11.72 -18.06 -3.17
C PHE A 287 -11.51 -16.93 -4.19
N ILE A 288 -11.11 -17.28 -5.42
CA ILE A 288 -10.94 -16.30 -6.51
C ILE A 288 -12.21 -15.45 -6.57
N PRO A 289 -12.10 -14.13 -6.40
CA PRO A 289 -13.29 -13.30 -6.28
C PRO A 289 -14.20 -13.43 -7.52
N PRO A 290 -15.53 -13.56 -7.37
CA PRO A 290 -16.46 -13.77 -8.48
C PRO A 290 -16.31 -12.76 -9.63
N GLN A 291 -15.88 -11.53 -9.32
CA GLN A 291 -15.57 -10.51 -10.30
C GLN A 291 -14.45 -10.89 -11.28
N VAL A 292 -13.48 -11.71 -10.88
CA VAL A 292 -12.40 -12.16 -11.75
C VAL A 292 -12.99 -13.06 -12.83
N PHE A 293 -13.81 -14.04 -12.45
CA PHE A 293 -14.51 -14.89 -13.43
C PHE A 293 -15.45 -14.07 -14.32
N ALA A 294 -16.23 -13.16 -13.73
CA ALA A 294 -17.13 -12.30 -14.51
C ALA A 294 -16.37 -11.42 -15.52
N GLY A 295 -15.23 -10.82 -15.12
CA GLY A 295 -14.43 -9.99 -16.01
C GLY A 295 -13.81 -10.79 -17.17
N ILE A 296 -13.35 -12.02 -16.93
CA ILE A 296 -12.82 -12.92 -17.97
C ILE A 296 -13.93 -13.31 -18.97
N LEU A 297 -15.19 -13.37 -18.53
CA LEU A 297 -16.31 -13.68 -19.41
C LEU A 297 -16.66 -12.53 -20.35
N LEU A 298 -16.31 -11.27 -20.06
CA LEU A 298 -16.73 -10.11 -20.86
C LEU A 298 -16.42 -10.29 -22.37
N PRO A 299 -15.18 -10.62 -22.81
CA PRO A 299 -14.89 -10.82 -24.24
C PRO A 299 -15.75 -11.92 -24.88
N VAL A 300 -16.15 -12.95 -24.12
CA VAL A 300 -17.03 -14.01 -24.61
C VAL A 300 -18.45 -13.47 -24.79
N LEU A 301 -18.98 -12.72 -23.82
CA LEU A 301 -20.32 -12.11 -23.90
C LEU A 301 -20.44 -11.16 -25.10
N LEU A 302 -19.38 -10.38 -25.37
CA LEU A 302 -19.34 -9.44 -26.50
C LEU A 302 -19.42 -10.13 -27.88
N LYS A 303 -19.03 -11.42 -27.98
CA LYS A 303 -19.14 -12.20 -29.22
C LYS A 303 -20.57 -12.65 -29.54
N TYR A 304 -21.49 -12.57 -28.57
CA TYR A 304 -22.87 -13.04 -28.72
C TYR A 304 -23.91 -11.92 -28.50
N PRO A 305 -23.88 -10.82 -29.28
CA PRO A 305 -24.78 -9.68 -29.08
C PRO A 305 -26.26 -10.03 -29.26
N ALA A 306 -26.59 -11.11 -29.98
CA ALA A 306 -27.96 -11.61 -30.09
C ALA A 306 -28.51 -12.17 -28.76
N ARG A 307 -27.64 -12.76 -27.93
CA ARG A 307 -28.01 -13.29 -26.60
C ARG A 307 -27.90 -12.22 -25.50
N PHE A 308 -27.06 -11.21 -25.72
CA PHE A 308 -26.82 -10.10 -24.80
C PHE A 308 -27.06 -8.77 -25.52
N PRO A 309 -28.32 -8.35 -25.73
CA PRO A 309 -28.64 -7.16 -26.52
C PRO A 309 -27.98 -5.88 -25.98
N LEU A 310 -27.83 -5.78 -24.66
CA LEU A 310 -27.18 -4.63 -24.03
C LEU A 310 -25.70 -4.47 -24.43
N ALA A 311 -25.04 -5.53 -24.92
CA ALA A 311 -23.67 -5.45 -25.42
C ALA A 311 -23.55 -4.53 -26.64
N GLN A 312 -24.63 -4.33 -27.40
CA GLN A 312 -24.67 -3.41 -28.54
C GLN A 312 -24.53 -1.94 -28.13
N LYS A 313 -24.77 -1.60 -26.85
CA LYS A 313 -24.62 -0.25 -26.30
C LYS A 313 -23.22 0.04 -25.76
N ILE A 314 -22.32 -0.95 -25.80
CA ILE A 314 -20.94 -0.76 -25.36
C ILE A 314 -20.21 0.09 -26.40
N SER A 315 -19.61 1.18 -25.92
CA SER A 315 -18.84 2.09 -26.76
C SER A 315 -17.47 1.50 -27.08
N ARG A 316 -16.77 2.10 -28.05
CA ARG A 316 -15.39 1.74 -28.36
C ARG A 316 -14.42 1.99 -27.21
N SER A 317 -14.79 2.82 -26.23
CA SER A 317 -14.01 3.08 -25.02
C SER A 317 -13.69 1.80 -24.23
N VAL A 318 -14.42 0.69 -24.45
CA VAL A 318 -14.09 -0.62 -23.84
C VAL A 318 -12.67 -1.11 -24.17
N LEU A 319 -12.08 -0.64 -25.28
CA LEU A 319 -10.72 -0.99 -25.70
C LEU A 319 -9.66 -0.53 -24.70
N ILE A 320 -9.97 0.45 -23.84
CA ILE A 320 -9.05 0.88 -22.78
C ILE A 320 -8.67 -0.25 -21.82
N LEU A 321 -9.53 -1.26 -21.65
CA LEU A 321 -9.29 -2.39 -20.76
C LEU A 321 -8.17 -3.32 -21.28
N PRO A 322 -8.24 -3.86 -22.51
CA PRO A 322 -7.14 -4.63 -23.08
C PRO A 322 -5.88 -3.79 -23.34
N GLU A 323 -6.01 -2.50 -23.64
CA GLU A 323 -4.85 -1.60 -23.80
C GLU A 323 -4.10 -1.41 -22.48
N LEU A 324 -4.82 -1.16 -21.38
CA LEU A 324 -4.24 -1.10 -20.04
C LEU A 324 -3.63 -2.45 -19.64
N LEU A 325 -4.29 -3.57 -19.95
CA LEU A 325 -3.73 -4.89 -19.72
C LEU A 325 -2.40 -5.07 -20.45
N LEU A 326 -2.36 -4.78 -21.75
CA LEU A 326 -1.16 -4.88 -22.58
C LEU A 326 0.00 -4.04 -22.01
N VAL A 327 -0.26 -2.77 -21.68
CA VAL A 327 0.75 -1.86 -21.11
C VAL A 327 1.23 -2.36 -19.76
N SER A 328 0.32 -2.74 -18.87
CA SER A 328 0.67 -3.23 -17.54
C SER A 328 1.49 -4.52 -17.59
N THR A 329 1.19 -5.43 -18.52
CA THR A 329 1.95 -6.65 -18.77
C THR A 329 3.34 -6.35 -19.34
N GLY A 330 3.44 -5.43 -20.30
CA GLY A 330 4.73 -5.02 -20.84
C GLY A 330 5.66 -4.42 -19.78
N LEU A 331 5.13 -3.50 -18.97
CA LEU A 331 5.88 -2.88 -17.87
C LEU A 331 6.23 -3.87 -16.76
N PHE A 332 5.37 -4.86 -16.49
CA PHE A 332 5.66 -5.94 -15.55
C PHE A 332 6.90 -6.75 -15.96
N PHE A 333 7.01 -7.14 -17.24
CA PHE A 333 8.20 -7.86 -17.73
C PHE A 333 9.43 -6.96 -17.77
N LEU A 334 9.26 -5.68 -18.15
CA LEU A 334 10.35 -4.72 -18.14
C LEU A 334 10.89 -4.47 -16.72
N ALA A 335 10.02 -4.43 -15.71
CA ALA A 335 10.42 -4.29 -14.32
C ALA A 335 11.14 -5.52 -13.77
N HIS A 336 10.84 -6.73 -14.27
CA HIS A 336 11.66 -7.92 -13.97
C HIS A 336 13.04 -7.82 -14.59
N LEU A 337 13.11 -7.39 -15.86
CA LEU A 337 14.37 -7.27 -16.60
C LEU A 337 15.29 -6.22 -15.96
N LEU A 338 14.73 -5.09 -15.52
CA LEU A 338 15.45 -3.96 -14.94
C LEU A 338 15.47 -3.95 -13.40
N ALA A 339 15.01 -5.04 -12.76
CA ALA A 339 14.90 -5.28 -11.32
C ALA A 339 15.29 -4.11 -10.39
N PHE A 340 14.31 -3.60 -9.64
CA PHE A 340 14.44 -2.48 -8.68
C PHE A 340 14.66 -1.09 -9.30
N LYS A 341 15.26 -0.95 -10.50
CA LYS A 341 15.36 0.35 -11.19
C LYS A 341 14.00 0.91 -11.61
N LEU A 342 13.10 0.02 -12.03
CA LEU A 342 11.69 0.35 -12.29
C LEU A 342 10.80 -0.02 -11.10
N HIS A 343 11.35 -0.06 -9.89
CA HIS A 343 10.63 -0.53 -8.70
C HIS A 343 10.13 -1.99 -8.85
N HIS A 344 9.11 -2.39 -8.09
CA HIS A 344 8.62 -3.77 -8.10
C HIS A 344 7.68 -4.06 -9.27
N PRO A 345 7.83 -5.22 -9.96
CA PRO A 345 6.96 -5.63 -11.05
C PRO A 345 5.47 -5.65 -10.70
N SER A 346 5.12 -6.11 -9.50
CA SER A 346 3.72 -6.19 -9.06
C SER A 346 3.00 -4.84 -9.04
N ARG A 347 3.74 -3.73 -8.93
CA ARG A 347 3.18 -2.38 -8.94
C ARG A 347 2.62 -1.96 -10.30
N TYR A 348 3.01 -2.62 -11.38
CA TYR A 348 2.47 -2.35 -12.72
C TYR A 348 1.24 -3.19 -13.02
N SER A 349 1.27 -4.49 -12.69
CA SER A 349 0.20 -5.43 -13.03
C SER A 349 -0.94 -5.43 -12.00
N GLN A 350 -0.65 -5.56 -10.70
CA GLN A 350 -1.70 -5.86 -9.72
C GLN A 350 -2.70 -4.71 -9.54
N HIS A 351 -2.24 -3.46 -9.45
CA HIS A 351 -3.15 -2.31 -9.34
C HIS A 351 -4.03 -2.16 -10.60
N SER A 352 -3.44 -2.34 -11.79
CA SER A 352 -4.15 -2.31 -13.07
C SER A 352 -5.21 -3.42 -13.16
N LEU A 353 -4.85 -4.65 -12.78
CA LEU A 353 -5.76 -5.81 -12.78
C LEU A 353 -6.95 -5.62 -11.85
N ARG A 354 -6.78 -5.03 -10.66
CA ARG A 354 -7.90 -4.71 -9.76
C ARG A 354 -8.94 -3.81 -10.44
N MET A 355 -8.49 -2.81 -11.20
CA MET A 355 -9.39 -1.90 -11.94
C MET A 355 -10.01 -2.60 -13.16
N ILE A 356 -9.20 -3.28 -13.98
CA ILE A 356 -9.67 -3.97 -15.18
C ILE A 356 -10.75 -4.98 -14.83
N MET A 357 -10.50 -5.86 -13.85
CA MET A 357 -11.42 -6.93 -13.50
C MET A 357 -12.70 -6.41 -12.83
N ALA A 358 -12.61 -5.33 -12.05
CA ALA A 358 -13.80 -4.70 -11.47
C ALA A 358 -14.69 -4.06 -12.55
N ILE A 359 -14.10 -3.30 -13.49
CA ILE A 359 -14.86 -2.66 -14.57
C ILE A 359 -15.45 -3.73 -15.50
N ALA A 360 -14.61 -4.65 -15.99
CA ALA A 360 -15.05 -5.72 -16.89
C ALA A 360 -16.10 -6.62 -16.23
N GLY A 361 -15.89 -6.99 -14.95
CA GLY A 361 -16.82 -7.82 -14.18
C GLY A 361 -18.16 -7.13 -13.98
N GLY A 362 -18.18 -5.84 -13.61
CA GLY A 362 -19.42 -5.09 -13.44
C GLY A 362 -20.24 -4.98 -14.73
N ILE A 363 -19.56 -4.77 -15.87
CA ILE A 363 -20.20 -4.79 -17.20
C ILE A 363 -20.74 -6.19 -17.50
N ALA A 364 -19.93 -7.23 -17.35
CA ALA A 364 -20.34 -8.61 -17.65
C ALA A 364 -21.55 -9.06 -16.82
N VAL A 365 -21.54 -8.81 -15.51
CA VAL A 365 -22.68 -9.10 -14.63
C VAL A 365 -23.91 -8.32 -15.08
N THR A 366 -23.76 -7.05 -15.49
CA THR A 366 -24.87 -6.25 -16.02
C THR A 366 -25.47 -6.86 -17.29
N LEU A 367 -24.63 -7.32 -18.23
CA LEU A 367 -25.08 -7.99 -19.45
C LEU A 367 -25.83 -9.29 -19.15
N ILE A 368 -25.30 -10.10 -18.22
CA ILE A 368 -25.92 -11.36 -17.81
C ILE A 368 -27.27 -11.10 -17.13
N LEU A 369 -27.33 -10.12 -16.22
CA LEU A 369 -28.56 -9.73 -15.54
C LEU A 369 -29.61 -9.22 -16.52
N ASP A 370 -29.23 -8.41 -17.51
CA ASP A 370 -30.14 -7.95 -18.57
C ASP A 370 -30.76 -9.13 -19.33
N ALA A 371 -29.93 -10.07 -19.78
CA ALA A 371 -30.39 -11.25 -20.50
C ALA A 371 -31.34 -12.12 -19.66
N ILE A 372 -31.03 -12.33 -18.37
CA ILE A 372 -31.89 -13.08 -17.46
C ILE A 372 -33.20 -12.33 -17.20
N PHE A 373 -33.15 -11.02 -16.95
CA PHE A 373 -34.35 -10.21 -16.70
C PHE A 373 -35.31 -10.16 -17.88
N ARG A 374 -34.81 -10.20 -19.12
CA ARG A 374 -35.65 -10.35 -20.32
C ARG A 374 -36.40 -11.67 -20.33
N LYS A 375 -35.73 -12.79 -20.04
CA LYS A 375 -36.38 -14.11 -19.94
C LYS A 375 -37.38 -14.19 -18.78
N ILE A 376 -37.05 -13.60 -17.63
CA ILE A 376 -37.98 -13.58 -16.47
C ILE A 376 -39.23 -12.74 -16.77
N ASN A 377 -39.13 -11.69 -17.60
CA ASN A 377 -40.28 -10.87 -17.97
C ASN A 377 -41.40 -11.64 -18.69
N GLU A 378 -41.09 -12.80 -19.27
CA GLU A 378 -42.05 -13.71 -19.92
C GLU A 378 -42.78 -14.63 -18.92
N LYS A 379 -42.41 -14.61 -17.63
CA LYS A 379 -42.98 -15.47 -16.57
C LYS A 379 -44.09 -14.78 -15.78
N GLN A 380 -45.07 -15.56 -15.31
CA GLN A 380 -46.21 -15.10 -14.51
C GLN A 380 -45.80 -14.42 -13.19
N HIS A 381 -44.80 -14.96 -12.49
CA HIS A 381 -44.28 -14.41 -11.21
C HIS A 381 -42.99 -13.60 -11.37
N LYS A 382 -42.89 -12.80 -12.44
CA LYS A 382 -41.67 -12.04 -12.81
C LYS A 382 -41.08 -11.17 -11.70
N ILE A 383 -41.91 -10.58 -10.84
CA ILE A 383 -41.43 -9.72 -9.73
C ILE A 383 -40.68 -10.55 -8.68
N PHE A 384 -41.24 -11.69 -8.27
CA PHE A 384 -40.61 -12.58 -7.30
C PHE A 384 -39.25 -13.07 -7.78
N PHE A 385 -39.17 -13.60 -9.01
CA PHE A 385 -37.92 -14.09 -9.58
C PHE A 385 -36.87 -12.99 -9.77
N LYS A 386 -37.29 -11.77 -10.14
CA LYS A 386 -36.37 -10.63 -10.22
C LYS A 386 -35.82 -10.24 -8.86
N SER A 387 -36.67 -10.13 -7.85
CA SER A 387 -36.24 -9.80 -6.49
C SER A 387 -35.33 -10.89 -5.90
N ALA A 388 -35.67 -12.17 -6.08
CA ALA A 388 -34.86 -13.29 -5.64
C ALA A 388 -33.48 -13.30 -6.30
N LEU A 389 -33.40 -13.03 -7.61
CA LEU A 389 -32.13 -12.94 -8.33
C LEU A 389 -31.29 -11.75 -7.86
N VAL A 390 -31.90 -10.58 -7.66
CA VAL A 390 -31.19 -9.40 -7.13
C VAL A 390 -30.63 -9.69 -5.73
N VAL A 391 -31.42 -10.32 -4.86
CA VAL A 391 -30.96 -10.71 -3.52
C VAL A 391 -29.83 -11.73 -3.60
N LEU A 392 -29.95 -12.75 -4.45
CA LEU A 392 -28.91 -13.77 -4.60
C LEU A 392 -27.60 -13.18 -5.15
N VAL A 393 -27.69 -12.31 -6.14
CA VAL A 393 -26.52 -11.60 -6.68
C VAL A 393 -25.96 -10.63 -5.65
N PHE A 394 -26.79 -9.92 -4.90
CA PHE A 394 -26.34 -9.04 -3.82
C PHE A 394 -25.62 -9.81 -2.72
N LEU A 395 -26.16 -10.95 -2.28
CA LEU A 395 -25.52 -11.82 -1.28
C LEU A 395 -24.20 -12.41 -1.80
N GLY A 396 -24.19 -12.87 -3.05
CA GLY A 396 -22.98 -13.40 -3.70
C GLY A 396 -21.91 -12.34 -3.91
N LEU A 397 -22.29 -11.09 -4.18
CA LEU A 397 -21.36 -9.98 -4.32
C LEU A 397 -20.91 -9.44 -2.96
N CYS A 398 -21.77 -9.40 -1.93
CA CYS A 398 -21.41 -8.89 -0.60
C CYS A 398 -20.67 -9.91 0.28
N TYR A 399 -20.24 -11.04 -0.27
CA TYR A 399 -19.52 -12.08 0.47
C TYR A 399 -18.30 -11.59 1.27
N PRO A 400 -17.48 -10.60 0.83
CA PRO A 400 -16.32 -10.18 1.60
C PRO A 400 -16.73 -9.56 2.94
N SER A 401 -17.84 -8.80 2.94
CA SER A 401 -18.42 -8.18 4.14
C SER A 401 -18.99 -9.19 5.13
N LEU A 402 -19.21 -10.44 4.71
CA LEU A 402 -19.60 -11.54 5.58
C LEU A 402 -18.37 -12.22 6.25
N THR A 403 -17.15 -11.81 5.87
CA THR A 403 -15.92 -12.30 6.51
C THR A 403 -15.50 -11.36 7.64
N ASN A 404 -15.09 -11.92 8.78
CA ASN A 404 -14.60 -11.13 9.92
C ASN A 404 -13.32 -10.32 9.61
N ARG A 405 -12.68 -10.59 8.47
CA ARG A 405 -11.40 -9.97 8.07
C ARG A 405 -11.58 -8.75 7.17
N PHE A 406 -12.77 -8.49 6.63
CA PHE A 406 -13.03 -7.31 5.81
C PHE A 406 -13.47 -6.11 6.68
N PRO A 407 -13.04 -4.87 6.38
CA PRO A 407 -11.90 -4.54 5.54
C PRO A 407 -10.56 -4.97 6.19
N ILE A 408 -9.54 -5.26 5.37
CA ILE A 408 -8.19 -5.51 5.87
C ILE A 408 -7.51 -4.17 6.13
N THR A 409 -7.20 -3.89 7.40
CA THR A 409 -6.57 -2.63 7.80
C THR A 409 -5.07 -2.74 7.97
N ASN A 410 -4.58 -3.90 8.41
CA ASN A 410 -3.18 -4.10 8.80
C ASN A 410 -2.71 -3.00 9.77
N ASN A 411 -3.56 -2.70 10.76
CA ASN A 411 -3.22 -1.77 11.83
C ASN A 411 -2.45 -2.52 12.92
N VAL A 412 -1.47 -1.85 13.50
CA VAL A 412 -0.74 -2.27 14.68
C VAL A 412 -1.26 -1.49 15.87
N VAL A 413 -1.60 -2.22 16.93
CA VAL A 413 -2.01 -1.68 18.22
C VAL A 413 -0.78 -1.71 19.12
N GLY A 414 -0.47 -0.58 19.72
CA GLY A 414 0.50 -0.50 20.81
C GLY A 414 -0.12 -1.00 22.10
N GLU A 415 0.46 -2.05 22.68
CA GLU A 415 -0.13 -2.75 23.84
C GLU A 415 0.32 -2.16 25.19
N ILE A 416 1.24 -1.19 25.18
CA ILE A 416 1.94 -0.71 26.39
C ILE A 416 1.86 0.81 26.54
N PRO A 417 0.68 1.39 26.86
CA PRO A 417 0.49 2.83 27.06
C PRO A 417 1.55 3.50 27.94
N LEU A 418 1.86 2.90 29.10
CA LEU A 418 2.80 3.44 30.08
C LEU A 418 4.21 3.64 29.49
N LEU A 419 4.61 2.76 28.58
CA LEU A 419 5.90 2.85 27.89
C LEU A 419 5.93 4.06 26.96
N TYR A 420 4.85 4.27 26.19
CA TYR A 420 4.77 5.40 25.26
C TYR A 420 4.68 6.72 26.01
N GLU A 421 3.89 6.78 27.08
CA GLU A 421 3.77 7.95 27.95
C GLU A 421 5.11 8.31 28.60
N PHE A 422 5.84 7.31 29.09
CA PHE A 422 7.18 7.51 29.67
C PHE A 422 8.15 8.14 28.67
N PHE A 423 8.18 7.66 27.42
CA PHE A 423 9.06 8.23 26.40
C PHE A 423 8.55 9.59 25.89
N ALA A 424 7.24 9.80 25.83
CA ALA A 424 6.65 11.04 25.35
C ALA A 424 7.02 12.27 26.20
N ILE A 425 7.36 12.08 27.48
CA ILE A 425 7.80 13.16 28.38
C ILE A 425 9.32 13.42 28.35
N GLN A 426 10.12 12.55 27.72
CA GLN A 426 11.58 12.72 27.64
C GLN A 426 11.95 13.86 26.67
N PRO A 427 13.18 14.39 26.66
CA PRO A 427 13.62 15.35 25.64
C PRO A 427 13.41 14.86 24.20
N LYS A 428 13.14 15.76 23.25
CA LYS A 428 12.86 15.39 21.84
C LYS A 428 14.06 14.76 21.13
N ASP A 429 15.27 15.04 21.61
CA ASP A 429 16.54 14.48 21.14
C ASP A 429 16.89 13.13 21.77
N THR A 430 16.02 12.59 22.64
CA THR A 430 16.19 11.26 23.23
C THR A 430 16.27 10.18 22.15
N LEU A 431 17.31 9.35 22.25
CA LEU A 431 17.54 8.19 21.42
C LEU A 431 17.42 6.89 22.22
N ILE A 432 16.54 6.01 21.77
CA ILE A 432 16.25 4.73 22.42
C ILE A 432 16.89 3.59 21.64
N ALA A 433 17.70 2.78 22.32
CA ALA A 433 18.26 1.55 21.77
C ALA A 433 17.43 0.35 22.23
N SER A 434 17.03 -0.51 21.28
CA SER A 434 16.36 -1.76 21.58
C SER A 434 16.45 -2.74 20.41
N LEU A 435 16.35 -4.03 20.72
CA LEU A 435 16.24 -5.12 19.74
C LEU A 435 14.83 -5.71 19.66
N THR A 436 13.91 -5.24 20.52
CA THR A 436 12.55 -5.78 20.60
C THR A 436 11.70 -5.24 19.46
N ASP A 437 10.69 -6.00 19.01
CA ASP A 437 9.81 -5.53 17.93
C ASP A 437 8.94 -4.34 18.36
N GLU A 438 8.67 -4.19 19.66
CA GLU A 438 7.90 -3.07 20.23
C GLU A 438 8.56 -1.71 19.98
N VAL A 439 9.89 -1.67 19.81
CA VAL A 439 10.62 -0.43 19.51
C VAL A 439 10.13 0.24 18.23
N ASN A 440 9.57 -0.53 17.28
CA ASN A 440 9.08 0.01 16.03
C ASN A 440 7.92 1.01 16.21
N ASN A 441 7.16 0.88 17.31
CA ASN A 441 6.00 1.71 17.62
C ASN A 441 6.37 3.03 18.32
N ILE A 442 7.55 3.09 18.94
CA ILE A 442 7.99 4.24 19.75
C ILE A 442 7.96 5.56 18.97
N PRO A 443 8.47 5.67 17.72
CA PRO A 443 8.41 6.94 17.00
C PRO A 443 7.00 7.45 16.76
N ALA A 444 6.04 6.54 16.52
CA ALA A 444 4.66 6.90 16.24
C ALA A 444 3.91 7.35 17.51
N PHE A 445 4.15 6.68 18.64
CA PHE A 445 3.34 6.85 19.85
C PHE A 445 3.99 7.75 20.90
N SER A 446 5.31 7.93 20.88
CA SER A 446 6.04 8.80 21.81
C SER A 446 6.73 9.98 21.13
N GLN A 447 6.85 9.96 19.80
CA GLN A 447 7.59 10.97 19.03
C GLN A 447 9.06 11.07 19.47
N ARG A 448 9.66 9.94 19.88
CA ARG A 448 11.10 9.82 20.19
C ARG A 448 11.80 8.92 19.19
N SER A 449 13.08 9.20 19.00
CA SER A 449 13.92 8.51 18.04
C SER A 449 14.36 7.15 18.56
N ILE A 450 14.55 6.23 17.61
CA ILE A 450 15.06 4.89 17.90
C ILE A 450 16.35 4.66 17.10
N LEU A 451 17.27 3.89 17.67
CA LEU A 451 18.54 3.61 17.01
C LEU A 451 18.38 2.64 15.83
N VAL A 452 17.58 1.59 16.03
CA VAL A 452 17.27 0.53 15.07
C VAL A 452 15.82 0.06 15.25
N GLY A 453 15.24 -0.51 14.20
CA GLY A 453 13.94 -1.20 14.27
C GLY A 453 13.74 -2.08 13.04
N SER A 454 13.20 -3.29 13.26
CA SER A 454 12.98 -4.29 12.21
C SER A 454 12.08 -3.78 11.08
N GLU A 455 11.12 -2.91 11.39
CA GLU A 455 10.22 -2.28 10.43
C GLU A 455 10.97 -1.43 9.39
N TYR A 456 12.02 -0.74 9.83
CA TYR A 456 12.71 0.30 9.08
C TYR A 456 13.93 -0.21 8.29
N LEU A 457 14.30 -1.48 8.44
CA LEU A 457 15.44 -2.13 7.77
C LEU A 457 15.13 -2.52 6.31
N LEU A 458 14.95 -1.53 5.44
CA LEU A 458 14.70 -1.75 4.01
C LEU A 458 16.01 -1.79 3.19
N PRO A 459 16.31 -2.90 2.48
CA PRO A 459 17.57 -3.13 1.77
C PRO A 459 17.60 -2.52 0.35
N TYR A 460 16.94 -1.38 0.13
CA TYR A 460 16.83 -0.80 -1.23
C TYR A 460 17.95 0.17 -1.58
N HIS A 461 18.38 1.00 -0.63
CA HIS A 461 19.50 1.94 -0.80
C HIS A 461 20.69 1.45 0.01
N GLN A 462 21.82 1.25 -0.66
CA GLN A 462 22.94 0.47 -0.11
C GLN A 462 23.60 1.12 1.11
N ASP A 463 23.78 2.44 1.12
CA ASP A 463 24.47 3.12 2.23
C ASP A 463 23.56 3.21 3.45
N TYR A 464 22.26 3.48 3.24
CA TYR A 464 21.27 3.39 4.32
C TYR A 464 21.25 2.01 4.94
N TYR A 465 21.09 0.97 4.12
CA TYR A 465 20.96 -0.40 4.61
C TYR A 465 22.24 -0.88 5.30
N THR A 466 23.43 -0.64 4.72
CA THR A 466 24.72 -0.98 5.33
C THR A 466 24.89 -0.27 6.68
N GLY A 467 24.60 1.03 6.74
CA GLY A 467 24.70 1.81 7.98
C GLY A 467 23.74 1.31 9.07
N MET A 468 22.51 0.97 8.71
CA MET A 468 21.54 0.42 9.66
C MET A 468 21.92 -0.99 10.12
N LYS A 469 22.45 -1.83 9.23
CA LYS A 469 22.94 -3.17 9.59
C LYS A 469 24.11 -3.10 10.59
N GLN A 470 25.07 -2.19 10.36
CA GLN A 470 26.19 -1.97 11.29
C GLN A 470 25.71 -1.53 12.67
N ARG A 471 24.70 -0.65 12.74
CA ARG A 471 24.07 -0.23 14.01
C ARG A 471 23.42 -1.41 14.74
N THR A 472 22.66 -2.22 14.01
CA THR A 472 22.00 -3.41 14.55
C THR A 472 23.02 -4.41 15.10
N GLU A 473 24.07 -4.72 14.35
CA GLU A 473 25.12 -5.64 14.78
C GLU A 473 25.92 -5.10 15.98
N ALA A 474 26.19 -3.79 16.01
CA ALA A 474 26.81 -3.14 17.16
C ALA A 474 25.92 -3.21 18.42
N LEU A 475 24.61 -3.01 18.26
CA LEU A 475 23.65 -3.11 19.36
C LEU A 475 23.57 -4.54 19.90
N ILE A 476 23.45 -5.54 19.03
CA ILE A 476 23.47 -6.96 19.41
C ILE A 476 24.76 -7.27 20.17
N LYS A 477 25.91 -6.89 19.61
CA LYS A 477 27.20 -7.13 20.27
C LYS A 477 27.26 -6.49 21.66
N ALA A 478 26.81 -5.24 21.79
CA ALA A 478 26.88 -4.51 23.04
C ALA A 478 25.89 -5.05 24.09
N GLN A 479 24.65 -5.37 23.71
CA GLN A 479 23.63 -5.90 24.62
C GLN A 479 24.06 -7.20 25.30
N TYR A 480 24.76 -8.07 24.55
CA TYR A 480 25.22 -9.37 25.03
C TYR A 480 26.71 -9.38 25.45
N SER A 481 27.36 -8.23 25.55
CA SER A 481 28.79 -8.17 25.91
C SER A 481 28.99 -8.45 27.40
N PRO A 482 29.97 -9.28 27.80
CA PRO A 482 30.38 -9.40 29.20
C PRO A 482 31.25 -8.21 29.66
N ASN A 483 31.63 -7.30 28.76
CA ASN A 483 32.55 -6.20 29.04
C ASN A 483 31.83 -4.86 29.13
N LEU A 484 31.79 -4.28 30.34
CA LEU A 484 31.19 -2.97 30.59
C LEU A 484 31.78 -1.86 29.70
N ALA A 485 33.08 -1.90 29.39
CA ALA A 485 33.70 -0.89 28.53
C ALA A 485 33.15 -0.93 27.11
N GLU A 486 32.72 -2.09 26.61
CA GLU A 486 32.06 -2.18 25.30
C GLU A 486 30.66 -1.55 25.33
N VAL A 487 29.89 -1.79 26.39
CA VAL A 487 28.57 -1.16 26.60
C VAL A 487 28.69 0.36 26.71
N LYS A 488 29.61 0.85 27.54
CA LYS A 488 29.84 2.30 27.72
C LYS A 488 30.27 2.97 26.40
N ARG A 489 31.18 2.35 25.66
CA ARG A 489 31.60 2.85 24.34
C ARG A 489 30.43 2.88 23.35
N PHE A 490 29.61 1.82 23.30
CA PHE A 490 28.43 1.80 22.44
C PHE A 490 27.46 2.96 22.76
N ILE A 491 27.18 3.19 24.04
CA ILE A 491 26.34 4.31 24.49
C ILE A 491 26.94 5.64 24.01
N GLN A 492 28.25 5.84 24.15
CA GLN A 492 28.93 7.07 23.74
C GLN A 492 28.96 7.26 22.22
N ASP A 493 29.28 6.21 21.46
CA ASP A 493 29.40 6.24 20.01
C ASP A 493 28.07 6.57 19.33
N TYR A 494 26.97 6.02 19.86
CA TYR A 494 25.63 6.22 19.31
C TYR A 494 24.80 7.27 20.04
N LYS A 495 25.27 7.78 21.19
CA LYS A 495 24.55 8.72 22.06
C LYS A 495 23.19 8.19 22.48
N VAL A 496 23.18 6.98 23.03
CA VAL A 496 21.96 6.33 23.53
C VAL A 496 21.60 6.94 24.88
N ASP A 497 20.34 7.33 25.07
CA ASP A 497 19.84 7.85 26.34
C ASP A 497 19.11 6.78 27.15
N PHE A 498 18.34 5.92 26.47
CA PHE A 498 17.66 4.80 27.10
C PHE A 498 17.91 3.50 26.35
N TRP A 499 18.03 2.42 27.11
CA TRP A 499 18.15 1.07 26.58
C TRP A 499 16.94 0.24 27.03
N MET A 500 16.11 -0.15 26.07
CA MET A 500 14.93 -0.96 26.31
C MET A 500 15.23 -2.43 25.99
N ILE A 501 15.00 -3.31 26.96
CA ILE A 501 15.17 -4.77 26.80
C ILE A 501 13.94 -5.51 27.34
N GLU A 502 13.71 -6.72 26.84
CA GLU A 502 12.79 -7.65 27.50
C GLU A 502 13.45 -8.29 28.72
N GLU A 503 12.66 -8.64 29.73
CA GLU A 503 13.13 -9.21 31.00
C GLU A 503 14.01 -10.46 30.80
N ASN A 504 13.64 -11.31 29.83
CA ASN A 504 14.38 -12.52 29.49
C ASN A 504 15.38 -12.34 28.33
N ALA A 505 15.54 -11.12 27.80
CA ALA A 505 16.29 -10.87 26.56
C ALA A 505 17.76 -11.30 26.64
N LEU A 506 18.35 -11.33 27.84
CA LEU A 506 19.76 -11.62 28.06
C LEU A 506 20.07 -13.12 28.24
N THR A 507 19.06 -13.99 28.11
CA THR A 507 19.19 -15.44 28.31
C THR A 507 19.53 -16.19 27.03
N LEU A 508 20.11 -17.40 27.16
CA LEU A 508 20.38 -18.28 26.02
C LEU A 508 19.06 -18.74 25.38
N GLU A 509 18.07 -19.07 26.21
CA GLU A 509 16.76 -19.53 25.78
C GLU A 509 16.08 -18.49 24.88
N PHE A 510 16.14 -17.21 25.24
CA PHE A 510 15.59 -16.12 24.42
C PHE A 510 16.29 -16.06 23.06
N VAL A 511 17.63 -16.02 23.02
CA VAL A 511 18.39 -15.94 21.76
C VAL A 511 18.10 -17.13 20.83
N GLN A 512 17.86 -18.31 21.40
CA GLN A 512 17.54 -19.51 20.64
C GLN A 512 16.11 -19.52 20.10
N GLN A 513 15.16 -18.88 20.78
CA GLN A 513 13.74 -18.91 20.42
C GLN A 513 13.31 -17.68 19.61
N ASP A 514 13.99 -16.55 19.76
CA ASP A 514 13.56 -15.30 19.16
C ASP A 514 13.92 -15.22 17.66
N ASP A 515 12.91 -15.40 16.83
CA ASP A 515 13.05 -15.33 15.37
C ASP A 515 13.29 -13.90 14.86
N SER A 516 12.84 -12.87 15.61
CA SER A 516 12.99 -11.47 15.21
C SER A 516 14.45 -11.01 15.31
N LEU A 517 15.15 -11.38 16.38
CA LEU A 517 16.58 -11.18 16.59
C LEU A 517 17.42 -11.88 15.51
N LYS A 518 17.05 -13.10 15.13
CA LYS A 518 17.72 -13.83 14.04
C LYS A 518 17.52 -13.15 12.68
N LYS A 519 16.36 -12.55 12.43
CA LYS A 519 16.07 -11.79 11.21
C LYS A 519 16.83 -10.46 11.18
N LEU A 520 17.06 -9.83 12.33
CA LEU A 520 17.82 -8.59 12.44
C LEU A 520 19.30 -8.78 12.04
N SER A 521 19.96 -9.82 12.54
CA SER A 521 21.27 -10.24 12.05
C SER A 521 21.59 -11.68 12.45
N SER A 522 21.46 -12.62 11.51
CA SER A 522 21.74 -14.03 11.77
C SER A 522 23.19 -14.29 12.19
N THR A 523 24.14 -13.55 11.63
CA THR A 523 25.57 -13.69 11.95
C THR A 523 25.90 -13.20 13.35
N ALA A 524 25.39 -12.04 13.76
CA ALA A 524 25.63 -11.51 15.10
C ALA A 524 24.96 -12.38 16.16
N THR A 525 23.71 -12.81 15.90
CA THR A 525 22.95 -13.67 16.81
C THR A 525 23.59 -15.03 17.01
N ALA A 526 24.12 -15.66 15.96
CA ALA A 526 24.83 -16.94 16.09
C ALA A 526 26.08 -16.84 16.99
N LYS A 527 26.82 -15.72 16.91
CA LYS A 527 27.98 -15.47 17.76
C LYS A 527 27.59 -15.24 19.22
N VAL A 528 26.48 -14.52 19.46
CA VAL A 528 25.93 -14.35 20.80
C VAL A 528 25.51 -15.70 21.39
N GLU A 529 24.83 -16.54 20.62
CA GLU A 529 24.42 -17.87 21.06
C GLU A 529 25.61 -18.73 21.48
N GLU A 530 26.69 -18.72 20.70
CA GLU A 530 27.94 -19.42 21.03
C GLU A 530 28.56 -18.90 22.34
N ASN A 531 28.64 -17.58 22.51
CA ASN A 531 29.19 -16.96 23.72
C ASN A 531 28.40 -17.35 24.98
N LEU A 532 27.06 -17.29 24.91
CA LEU A 532 26.18 -17.66 26.01
C LEU A 532 26.30 -19.16 26.36
N LYS A 533 26.39 -20.04 25.34
CA LYS A 533 26.66 -21.49 25.54
C LYS A 533 27.99 -21.75 26.24
N ASN A 534 29.00 -20.92 25.96
CA ASN A 534 30.32 -21.00 26.60
C ASN A 534 30.34 -20.37 28.01
N GLY A 535 29.19 -19.97 28.56
CA GLY A 535 29.05 -19.46 29.93
C GLY A 535 29.40 -17.97 30.09
N GLN A 536 29.57 -17.23 28.99
CA GLN A 536 29.71 -15.77 29.08
C GLN A 536 28.37 -15.16 29.49
N LYS A 537 28.37 -14.31 30.52
CA LYS A 537 27.17 -13.61 30.98
C LYS A 537 27.17 -12.14 30.53
N PRO A 538 26.10 -11.63 29.92
CA PRO A 538 26.00 -10.22 29.57
C PRO A 538 26.11 -9.32 30.81
N ILE A 539 26.93 -8.29 30.75
CA ILE A 539 27.14 -7.40 31.91
C ILE A 539 25.86 -6.63 32.28
N LEU A 540 24.99 -6.36 31.30
CA LEU A 540 23.71 -5.68 31.51
C LEU A 540 22.81 -6.43 32.51
N GLU A 541 22.90 -7.77 32.59
CA GLU A 541 22.12 -8.59 33.54
C GLU A 541 22.40 -8.18 34.99
N SER A 542 23.63 -7.78 35.30
CA SER A 542 24.02 -7.35 36.65
C SER A 542 23.69 -5.88 36.96
N LEU A 543 23.29 -5.11 35.95
CA LEU A 543 23.05 -3.66 36.04
C LEU A 543 21.56 -3.31 35.98
N THR A 544 20.68 -4.25 35.60
CA THR A 544 19.23 -4.07 35.62
C THR A 544 18.73 -3.64 36.99
N ASP A 545 19.20 -4.26 38.07
CA ASP A 545 18.77 -3.94 39.44
C ASP A 545 19.05 -2.49 39.87
N ARG A 546 20.02 -1.82 39.25
CA ARG A 546 20.47 -0.47 39.64
C ARG A 546 20.09 0.62 38.66
N CYS A 547 20.13 0.32 37.36
CA CYS A 547 19.95 1.32 36.31
C CYS A 547 18.56 1.32 35.67
N THR A 548 17.65 0.50 36.16
CA THR A 548 16.25 0.52 35.74
C THR A 548 15.55 1.80 36.19
N VAL A 549 14.98 2.53 35.24
CA VAL A 549 14.15 3.72 35.50
C VAL A 549 12.66 3.43 35.30
N LEU A 550 12.33 2.39 34.54
CA LEU A 550 10.97 1.90 34.37
C LEU A 550 11.02 0.38 34.14
N GLN A 551 10.18 -0.34 34.85
CA GLN A 551 9.90 -1.75 34.59
C GLN A 551 8.40 -1.93 34.51
N PHE A 552 7.92 -2.50 33.41
CA PHE A 552 6.49 -2.74 33.22
C PHE A 552 6.25 -3.91 32.28
N GLN A 553 5.35 -4.81 32.69
CA GLN A 553 5.15 -6.11 32.04
C GLN A 553 6.51 -6.80 31.84
N ASN A 554 6.85 -7.17 30.60
CA ASN A 554 8.08 -7.87 30.27
C ASN A 554 9.20 -6.93 29.83
N TYR A 555 9.09 -5.60 30.00
CA TYR A 555 10.08 -4.63 29.53
C TYR A 555 10.78 -3.91 30.67
N ILE A 556 12.10 -3.76 30.50
CA ILE A 556 12.99 -3.05 31.40
C ILE A 556 13.65 -1.91 30.62
N ILE A 557 13.53 -0.69 31.15
CA ILE A 557 14.12 0.51 30.58
C ILE A 557 15.28 0.95 31.46
N LEU A 558 16.48 0.91 30.89
CA LEU A 558 17.71 1.30 31.56
C LEU A 558 18.10 2.74 31.17
N ASP A 559 18.49 3.54 32.15
CA ASP A 559 19.11 4.85 31.92
C ASP A 559 20.58 4.69 31.53
N ALA A 560 20.92 5.20 30.34
CA ALA A 560 22.28 5.11 29.82
C ALA A 560 23.29 5.90 30.67
N ASN A 561 22.88 6.99 31.33
CA ASN A 561 23.77 7.73 32.23
C ASN A 561 24.14 6.91 33.47
N CYS A 562 23.18 6.18 34.05
CA CYS A 562 23.48 5.22 35.11
C CYS A 562 24.47 4.14 34.64
N LEU A 563 24.28 3.58 33.44
CA LEU A 563 25.19 2.58 32.87
C LEU A 563 26.61 3.13 32.67
N LEU A 564 26.75 4.40 32.25
CA LEU A 564 28.05 5.06 32.11
C LEU A 564 28.77 5.27 33.45
N ASN A 565 28.03 5.47 34.53
CA ASN A 565 28.54 5.73 35.88
C ASN A 565 28.71 4.48 36.76
N SER A 566 28.31 3.30 36.25
CA SER A 566 28.37 2.01 36.96
C SER A 566 29.76 1.40 37.07
#